data_AF-A0A2V9TBZ7-F1
#
_entry.id   AF-A0A2V9TBZ7-F1
#
_cell.length_a   1.000
_cell.length_b   1.000
_cell.length_c   1.000
_cell.angle_alpha   90.00
_cell.angle_beta   90.00
_cell.angle_gamma   90.00
#
_symmetry.space_group_name_H-M   'P 1'
#
loop_
_entity.id
_entity.type
_entity.pdbx_description
1 polymer ?
#
loop_
_entity_poly.entity_id
_entity_poly.type
_entity_poly.pdbx_seq_one_letter_code
_entity_poly.pdbx_strand_id
1 'polypeptide(L)' 'RVFTRTELCERVWEHAHEYDTKLVEVFVGRLRKKLGEPPLIHTRRYVGYTIYG' A
#
# COMPACT_ATOMS: atom_id res chain seq x y z
N ARG A 1 -1.42 -6.09 10.93
CA ARG A 1 -0.01 -6.33 10.52
C ARG A 1 0.42 -5.20 9.60
N VAL A 2 1.68 -4.73 9.70
CA VAL A 2 2.24 -3.76 8.76
C VAL A 2 2.86 -4.51 7.57
N PHE A 3 2.63 -4.00 6.36
CA PHE A 3 3.25 -4.46 5.12
C PHE A 3 4.16 -3.37 4.58
N THR A 4 5.41 -3.73 4.27
CA THR A 4 6.36 -2.82 3.62
C THR A 4 6.00 -2.60 2.15
N ARG A 5 6.55 -1.54 1.54
CA ARG A 5 6.36 -1.27 0.10
C ARG A 5 6.84 -2.45 -0.75
N THR A 6 8.00 -3.03 -0.41
CA THR A 6 8.56 -4.20 -1.10
C THR A 6 7.67 -5.43 -0.95
N GLU A 7 7.19 -5.75 0.26
CA GLU A 7 6.27 -6.89 0.46
C GLU A 7 4.97 -6.73 -0.33
N LEU A 8 4.44 -5.50 -0.44
CA LEU A 8 3.26 -5.23 -1.26
C LEU A 8 3.56 -5.38 -2.75
N CYS A 9 4.72 -4.88 -3.22
CA CYS A 9 5.14 -5.07 -4.60
C CYS A 9 5.23 -6.55 -4.97
N GLU A 10 5.98 -7.34 -4.19
CA GLU A 10 6.21 -8.78 -4.45
C GLU A 10 4.93 -9.61 -4.41
N ARG A 11 4.00 -9.28 -3.50
CA ARG A 11 2.75 -10.05 -3.33
C ARG A 11 1.68 -9.73 -4.36
N VAL A 12 1.63 -8.48 -4.82
CA VAL A 12 0.63 -8.02 -5.78
C VAL A 12 1.14 -8.21 -7.21
N TRP A 13 2.46 -8.12 -7.41
CA TRP A 13 3.12 -8.29 -8.70
C TRP A 13 4.26 -9.29 -8.59
N GLU A 14 4.10 -10.45 -9.24
CA GLU A 14 5.06 -11.57 -9.22
C GLU A 14 6.46 -11.21 -9.78
N HIS A 15 6.56 -10.12 -10.55
CA HIS A 15 7.80 -9.61 -11.14
C HIS A 15 8.08 -8.18 -10.65
N ALA A 16 8.39 -8.05 -9.36
CA ALA A 16 8.60 -6.76 -8.70
C ALA A 16 9.77 -5.91 -9.27
N HIS A 17 10.61 -6.48 -10.15
CA HIS A 17 11.75 -5.81 -10.74
C HIS A 17 11.41 -4.59 -11.62
N GLU A 18 10.18 -4.49 -12.13
CA GLU A 18 9.73 -3.33 -12.93
C GLU A 18 8.77 -2.38 -12.20
N TYR A 19 8.17 -2.82 -11.09
CA TYR A 19 7.17 -2.02 -10.38
C TYR A 19 7.82 -1.18 -9.27
N ASP A 20 8.08 0.09 -9.59
CA ASP A 20 8.60 1.08 -8.63
C ASP A 20 7.63 1.22 -7.43
N THR A 21 8.21 1.29 -6.23
CA THR A 21 7.56 1.67 -4.97
C THR A 21 6.59 2.85 -5.08
N LYS A 22 6.78 3.76 -6.04
CA LYS A 22 5.85 4.85 -6.35
C LYS A 22 4.45 4.36 -6.77
N LEU A 23 4.34 3.23 -7.46
CA LEU A 23 3.03 2.69 -7.85
C LEU A 23 2.21 2.26 -6.64
N VAL A 24 2.86 1.66 -5.63
CA VAL A 24 2.19 1.30 -4.37
C VAL A 24 1.52 2.54 -3.75
N GLU A 25 2.22 3.68 -3.72
CA GLU A 25 1.68 4.94 -3.19
C GLU A 25 0.46 5.42 -3.98
N VAL A 26 0.51 5.37 -5.32
CA VAL A 26 -0.62 5.73 -6.20
C VAL A 26 -1.82 4.82 -5.97
N PHE A 27 -1.60 3.50 -5.94
CA PHE A 27 -2.69 2.54 -5.74
C PHE A 27 -3.30 2.63 -4.35
N VAL A 28 -2.51 2.81 -3.29
CA VAL A 28 -3.02 3.04 -1.94
C VAL A 28 -3.86 4.31 -1.89
N GLY A 29 -3.40 5.40 -2.53
CA GLY A 29 -4.18 6.64 -2.62
C GLY A 29 -5.52 6.46 -3.32
N ARG A 30 -5.55 5.72 -4.44
CA ARG A 30 -6.80 5.37 -5.14
C ARG A 30 -7.71 4.48 -4.30
N LEU A 31 -7.14 3.51 -3.59
CA LEU A 31 -7.89 2.57 -2.76
C LEU A 31 -8.54 3.27 -1.57
N ARG A 32 -7.82 4.17 -0.89
CA ARG A 32 -8.38 5.03 0.17
C ARG A 32 -9.60 5.82 -0.31
N LYS A 33 -9.49 6.46 -1.48
CA LYS A 33 -10.60 7.23 -2.06
C LYS A 33 -11.83 6.35 -2.35
N LYS A 34 -11.63 5.10 -2.77
CA LYS A 34 -12.73 4.15 -3.01
C LYS A 34 -13.35 3.61 -1.73
N LEU A 35 -12.57 3.45 -0.66
CA LEU A 35 -13.06 2.95 0.63
C LEU A 35 -13.85 4.01 1.42
N GLY A 36 -13.56 5.29 1.20
CA GLY A 36 -14.27 6.39 1.86
C GLY A 36 -13.92 6.52 3.34
N GLU A 37 -14.88 7.00 4.13
CA GLU A 37 -14.74 7.27 5.56
C GLU A 37 -15.38 6.16 6.40
N PRO A 38 -14.78 5.77 7.55
CA PRO A 38 -13.47 6.23 8.06
C PRO A 38 -12.30 5.62 7.27
N PRO A 39 -11.10 6.25 7.30
CA PRO A 39 -9.95 5.73 6.58
C PRO A 39 -9.50 4.39 7.19
N LEU A 40 -9.61 3.31 6.41
CA LEU A 40 -9.20 1.97 6.86
C LEU A 40 -7.73 1.67 6.62
N ILE A 41 -7.09 2.35 5.66
CA ILE A 41 -5.68 2.12 5.30
C ILE A 41 -4.82 3.23 5.89
N HIS A 42 -3.86 2.86 6.74
CA HIS A 42 -3.03 3.80 7.49
C HIS A 42 -1.57 3.70 7.08
N THR A 43 -0.90 4.84 6.96
CA THR A 43 0.52 4.90 6.64
C THR A 43 1.34 4.84 7.92
N ARG A 44 2.24 3.86 8.04
CA ARG A 44 3.31 3.86 9.05
C ARG A 44 4.54 4.47 8.39
N ARG A 45 4.83 5.74 8.73
CA ARG A 45 5.93 6.50 8.13
C ARG A 45 7.24 5.70 8.18
N TYR A 46 7.97 5.68 7.07
CA TYR A 46 9.22 4.91 6.87
C TYR A 46 9.11 3.37 6.90
N VAL A 47 7.93 2.80 7.17
CA VAL A 47 7.72 1.35 7.23
C VAL A 47 6.84 0.85 6.09
N GLY A 48 5.64 1.40 5.93
CA GLY A 48 4.68 0.95 4.93
C GLY A 48 3.22 1.20 5.31
N TYR A 49 2.36 0.21 5.13
CA TYR A 49 0.91 0.34 5.28
C TYR A 49 0.33 -0.73 6.20
N THR A 50 -0.76 -0.39 6.87
CA THR A 50 -1.54 -1.34 7.68
C THR A 50 -3.01 -1.01 7.52
N ILE A 51 -3.87 -2.02 7.75
CA ILE A 51 -5.31 -1.84 7.77
C ILE A 51 -5.79 -1.97 9.22
N TYR A 52 -6.64 -1.04 9.66
CA TYR A 52 -7.42 -1.10 10.89
C TYR A 52 -8.59 -0.09 10.80
N GLY A 53 -9.67 -0.37 11.53
CA GLY A 53 -10.88 0.45 11.62
C GLY A 53 -11.24 0.70 13.08
#